data_AF-A0A0G1IU75-F1
#
_entry.id   AF-A0A0G1IU75-F1
#
_cell.length_a   1.000
_cell.length_b   1.000
_cell.length_c   1.000
_cell.angle_alpha   90.00
_cell.angle_beta   90.00
_cell.angle_gamma   90.00
#
_symmetry.space_group_name_H-M   'P 1'
#
loop_
_entity.id
_entity.type
_entity.pdbx_description
1 polymer ?
#
loop_
_entity_poly.entity_id
_entity_poly.type
_entity_poly.pdbx_seq_one_letter_code
_entity_poly.pdbx_strand_id
1 'polypeptide(L)'
;MIAETLADTTLLPTELSEKTEKFYGLALAVGKLPQKYGEIISLRYGADLSFSEIARFLGEKLNTVRSRHRRGILMLKSVFLHQK
;
A
#
# COMPACT_ATOMS: atom_id res chain seq x y z
N MET A 1 23.72 15.28 35.69
CA MET A 1 22.59 15.52 34.78
C MET A 1 22.66 14.51 33.66
N ILE A 2 21.84 13.47 33.66
CA ILE A 2 21.53 12.68 32.47
C ILE A 2 20.09 12.19 32.66
N ALA A 3 19.17 12.77 31.89
CA ALA A 3 17.90 12.15 31.59
C ALA A 3 17.89 12.00 30.08
N GLU A 4 18.48 10.90 29.61
CA GLU A 4 18.23 10.40 28.27
C GLU A 4 16.78 9.92 28.25
N THR A 5 15.88 10.79 27.80
CA THR A 5 14.51 10.43 27.46
C THR A 5 14.57 9.57 26.20
N LEU A 6 14.76 8.25 26.39
CA LEU A 6 14.48 7.27 25.36
C LEU A 6 12.99 7.37 25.05
N ALA A 7 12.67 7.99 23.91
CA ALA A 7 11.33 8.03 23.40
C ALA A 7 10.86 6.59 23.16
N ASP A 8 9.97 6.11 24.03
CA ASP A 8 9.24 4.86 23.88
C ASP A 8 8.61 4.85 22.48
N THR A 9 9.26 4.15 21.57
CA THR A 9 8.81 3.93 20.18
C THR A 9 7.99 2.64 20.08
N THR A 10 7.74 1.99 21.22
CA THR A 10 6.86 0.84 21.36
C THR A 10 5.41 1.29 21.27
N LEU A 11 4.81 1.08 20.10
CA LEU A 11 3.36 1.19 19.92
C LEU A 11 2.65 0.32 20.96
N LEU A 12 1.62 0.87 21.60
CA LEU A 12 0.85 0.13 22.60
C LEU A 12 0.16 -1.08 21.93
N PRO A 13 -0.04 -2.21 22.65
CA PRO A 13 -0.67 -3.41 22.09
C PRO A 13 -2.00 -3.17 21.37
N THR A 14 -2.81 -2.23 21.88
CA THR A 14 -4.08 -1.82 21.28
C THR A 14 -3.88 -1.13 19.92
N GLU A 15 -2.90 -0.21 19.83
CA GLU A 15 -2.56 0.48 18.58
C GLU A 15 -1.99 -0.50 17.54
N LEU A 16 -1.21 -1.48 17.98
CA LEU A 16 -0.70 -2.55 17.12
C LEU A 16 -1.84 -3.41 16.58
N SER A 17 -2.84 -3.75 17.41
CA SER A 17 -4.00 -4.54 17.01
C SER A 17 -4.85 -3.81 15.96
N GLU A 18 -5.23 -2.55 16.22
CA GLU A 18 -6.01 -1.75 15.28
C GLU A 18 -5.30 -1.52 13.95
N LYS A 19 -3.98 -1.30 14.01
CA LYS A 19 -3.15 -1.14 12.83
C LYS A 19 -3.14 -2.43 12.01
N THR A 20 -2.97 -3.57 12.66
CA THR A 20 -2.96 -4.90 12.01
C THR A 20 -4.28 -5.21 11.31
N GLU A 21 -5.42 -4.93 11.94
CA GLU A 21 -6.75 -5.10 11.32
C GLU A 21 -6.96 -4.20 10.10
N LYS A 22 -6.56 -2.92 10.20
CA LYS A 22 -6.65 -1.97 9.07
C LYS A 22 -5.76 -2.40 7.89
N PHE A 23 -4.54 -2.88 8.18
CA PHE A 23 -3.64 -3.41 7.14
C PHE A 23 -4.21 -4.66 6.47
N TYR A 24 -4.83 -5.55 7.25
CA TYR A 24 -5.48 -6.74 6.71
C TYR A 24 -6.62 -6.38 5.75
N GLY A 25 -7.49 -5.44 6.12
CA GLY A 25 -8.57 -4.96 5.26
C GLY A 25 -8.07 -4.34 3.94
N LEU A 26 -6.95 -3.59 4.00
CA LEU A 26 -6.32 -3.02 2.81
C LEU A 26 -5.70 -4.09 1.91
N ALA A 27 -4.99 -5.06 2.48
CA ALA A 27 -4.40 -6.17 1.73
C ALA A 27 -5.48 -6.99 1.00
N LEU A 28 -6.60 -7.29 1.67
CA LEU A 28 -7.75 -7.94 1.04
C LEU A 28 -8.35 -7.10 -0.10
N ALA A 29 -8.48 -5.78 0.09
CA ALA A 29 -9.00 -4.90 -0.94
C ALA A 29 -8.09 -4.83 -2.17
N VAL A 30 -6.77 -4.82 -1.97
CA VAL A 30 -5.79 -4.91 -3.08
C VAL A 30 -5.88 -6.26 -3.79
N GLY A 31 -6.07 -7.36 -3.05
CA GLY A 31 -6.26 -8.71 -3.60
C GLY A 31 -7.52 -8.86 -4.46
N LYS A 32 -8.54 -8.00 -4.27
CA LYS A 32 -9.77 -7.97 -5.10
C LYS A 32 -9.60 -7.19 -6.41
N LEU A 33 -8.50 -6.43 -6.57
CA LEU A 33 -8.26 -5.67 -7.80
C LEU A 33 -7.88 -6.61 -8.95
N PRO A 34 -8.25 -6.28 -10.20
CA PRO A 34 -7.67 -6.95 -11.36
C PRO A 34 -6.14 -6.89 -11.32
N GLN A 35 -5.48 -8.01 -11.66
CA GLN A 35 -4.03 -8.21 -11.49
C GLN A 35 -3.19 -7.01 -11.95
N LYS A 36 -3.44 -6.50 -13.17
CA LYS A 36 -2.72 -5.37 -13.76
C LYS A 36 -2.77 -4.06 -12.95
N TYR A 37 -3.71 -3.94 -12.03
CA TYR A 37 -3.81 -2.80 -11.12
C TYR A 37 -3.28 -3.16 -9.73
N GLY A 38 -3.67 -4.33 -9.20
CA GLY A 38 -3.20 -4.80 -7.89
C GLY A 38 -1.68 -4.92 -7.82
N GLU A 39 -1.05 -5.46 -8.86
CA GLU A 39 0.41 -5.59 -8.96
C GLU A 39 1.13 -4.23 -8.87
N ILE A 40 0.63 -3.20 -9.56
CA ILE A 40 1.20 -1.85 -9.51
C ILE A 40 1.09 -1.25 -8.10
N ILE A 41 -0.03 -1.50 -7.41
CA ILE A 41 -0.24 -1.02 -6.03
C ILE A 41 0.71 -1.77 -5.07
N SER A 42 0.80 -3.09 -5.17
CA SER A 42 1.70 -3.90 -4.33
C SER A 42 3.17 -3.53 -4.54
N LEU A 43 3.62 -3.34 -5.77
CA LEU A 43 4.99 -2.93 -6.04
C LEU A 43 5.29 -1.51 -5.54
N ARG A 44 4.33 -0.58 -5.68
CA ARG A 44 4.52 0.81 -5.26
C ARG A 44 4.56 0.98 -3.74
N TYR A 45 3.71 0.28 -3.01
CA TYR A 45 3.53 0.51 -1.57
C TYR A 45 4.02 -0.64 -0.70
N GLY A 46 4.11 -1.86 -1.23
CA GLY A 46 4.65 -3.03 -0.52
C GLY A 46 6.16 -3.22 -0.71
N ALA A 47 6.69 -2.82 -1.87
CA ALA A 47 8.12 -2.90 -2.18
C ALA A 47 8.80 -1.52 -2.36
N ASP A 48 8.06 -0.44 -2.12
CA ASP A 48 8.48 0.97 -2.23
C ASP A 48 9.15 1.36 -3.58
N LEU A 49 8.81 0.64 -4.66
CA LEU A 49 9.40 0.89 -5.97
C LEU A 49 8.87 2.18 -6.59
N SER A 50 9.74 2.95 -7.25
CA SER A 50 9.36 4.08 -8.10
C SER A 50 8.62 3.61 -9.36
N PHE A 51 7.86 4.51 -10.00
CA PHE A 51 7.19 4.17 -11.26
C PHE A 51 8.17 3.74 -12.37
N SER A 52 9.39 4.29 -12.35
CA SER A 52 10.44 3.92 -13.31
C SER A 52 10.98 2.51 -13.03
N GLU A 53 11.16 2.13 -11.76
CA GLU A 53 11.55 0.77 -11.38
C GLU A 53 10.47 -0.25 -11.71
N ILE A 54 9.21 0.07 -11.41
CA ILE A 54 8.06 -0.76 -11.79
C ILE A 54 7.99 -0.93 -13.31
N ALA A 55 8.17 0.15 -14.07
CA ALA A 55 8.18 0.10 -15.53
C ALA A 55 9.27 -0.84 -16.06
N ARG A 56 10.49 -0.76 -15.52
CA ARG A 56 11.59 -1.66 -15.87
C ARG A 56 11.30 -3.11 -15.44
N PHE A 57 10.81 -3.31 -14.22
CA PHE A 57 10.51 -4.62 -13.66
C PHE A 57 9.45 -5.36 -14.45
N LEU A 58 8.39 -4.67 -14.88
CA LEU A 58 7.29 -5.25 -15.66
C LEU A 58 7.52 -5.25 -17.18
N GLY A 59 8.61 -4.64 -17.66
CA GLY A 59 8.84 -4.46 -19.10
C GLY A 59 7.80 -3.55 -19.78
N GLU A 60 7.23 -2.59 -19.04
CA GLU A 60 6.17 -1.71 -19.51
C GLU A 60 6.61 -0.26 -19.68
N LYS A 61 5.86 0.52 -20.46
CA LYS A 61 6.07 1.97 -20.58
C LYS A 61 5.69 2.67 -19.27
N LEU A 62 6.50 3.67 -18.87
CA LEU A 62 6.25 4.49 -17.68
C LEU A 62 4.83 5.09 -17.64
N ASN A 63 4.31 5.54 -18.78
CA ASN A 63 2.95 6.10 -18.88
C ASN A 63 1.87 5.03 -18.63
N THR A 64 2.11 3.79 -19.03
CA THR A 64 1.21 2.65 -18.75
C THR A 64 1.15 2.39 -17.26
N VAL A 65 2.30 2.33 -16.59
CA VAL A 65 2.40 2.17 -15.13
C VAL A 65 1.65 3.28 -14.39
N ARG A 66 1.87 4.56 -14.75
CA ARG A 66 1.16 5.70 -14.14
C ARG A 66 -0.36 5.63 -14.36
N SER A 67 -0.79 5.30 -15.57
CA SER A 67 -2.23 5.15 -15.90
C SER A 67 -2.89 4.00 -15.15
N ARG A 68 -2.17 2.87 -15.00
CA ARG A 68 -2.65 1.71 -14.22
C ARG A 68 -2.66 2.01 -12.73
N HIS A 69 -1.63 2.67 -12.20
CA HIS A 69 -1.61 3.13 -10.80
C HIS A 69 -2.83 4.01 -10.49
N ARG A 70 -3.07 5.05 -11.29
CA ARG A 70 -4.23 5.94 -11.12
C ARG A 70 -5.55 5.16 -11.10
N ARG A 71 -5.75 4.24 -12.05
CA ARG A 71 -6.95 3.40 -12.12
C ARG A 71 -7.05 2.44 -10.94
N GLY A 72 -5.93 1.85 -10.50
CA GLY A 72 -5.84 1.00 -9.33
C GLY A 72 -6.25 1.73 -8.06
N ILE A 73 -5.78 2.96 -7.84
CA ILE A 73 -6.20 3.79 -6.70
C ILE A 73 -7.70 4.08 -6.73
N LEU A 74 -8.27 4.42 -7.90
CA LEU A 74 -9.71 4.66 -8.02
C LEU A 74 -10.54 3.40 -7.70
N MET A 75 -10.12 2.25 -8.23
CA MET A 75 -10.76 0.97 -7.94
C MET A 75 -10.62 0.59 -6.47
N LEU A 76 -9.44 0.78 -5.88
CA LEU A 76 -9.19 0.47 -4.48
C LEU A 76 -10.07 1.31 -3.57
N LYS A 77 -10.21 2.61 -3.84
CA LYS A 77 -11.15 3.48 -3.14
C LYS A 77 -12.59 2.96 -3.25
N SER A 78 -13.01 2.55 -4.44
CA SER A 78 -14.34 1.97 -4.62
C SER A 78 -14.50 0.69 -3.79
N VAL A 79 -13.58 -0.27 -3.90
CA VAL A 79 -13.65 -1.53 -3.15
C VAL A 79 -13.63 -1.28 -1.64
N PHE A 80 -12.80 -0.37 -1.15
CA PHE A 80 -12.65 -0.10 0.28
C PHE A 80 -13.85 0.66 0.88
N LEU A 81 -14.44 1.60 0.12
CA LEU A 81 -15.61 2.37 0.58
C LEU A 81 -16.91 1.56 0.61
N HIS A 82 -17.03 0.52 -0.22
CA HIS A 82 -18.21 -0.36 -0.26
C HIS A 82 -18.10 -1.58 0.68
N GLN A 83 -17.05 -1.70 1.51
CA GLN A 83 -16.94 -2.73 2.54
C GLN A 83 -17.65 -2.34 3.87
N LYS A 84 -18.69 -1.51 3.80
CA LYS A 84 -19.56 -1.16 4.93
C LYS A 84 -20.70 -2.15 5.09
#